data_AF-A0A6J8DQ87-F1
#
_entry.id   AF-A0A6J8DQ87-F1
#
_cell.length_a   1.000
_cell.length_b   1.000
_cell.length_c   1.000
_cell.angle_alpha   90.00
_cell.angle_beta   90.00
_cell.angle_gamma   90.00
#
_symmetry.space_group_name_H-M   'P 1'
#
loop_
_entity.id
_entity.type
_entity.pdbx_description
1 polymer ?
#
loop_
_entity_poly.entity_id
_entity_poly.type
_entity_poly.pdbx_seq_one_letter_code
_entity_poly.pdbx_strand_id
1 'polypeptide(L)'
;MLPLYLNSFLTEFYQTCVRSGLPSNILEAYPSEISRYLNNPPFNRNIDIETHPEFISSSQILRSWCHNFDVSSMAAPDDAVHRPISDEHLQLLYRSPCMSCDTPEGLQNKVWVDVNLYFGVLSRKMLRQLEKSSFILEVDYDNDRRYYRIADEKIPKDRHMSRMYEQPGNQLCPVQSMLHYYSRLNPSSEAFFQQPDKSGVGSVWYNPTPVGKNVHSGKLSTICRPCGIKLYYRNTALRAVYRRIHAHSPDYTFEFSKRILRIVSGEDEENNTNQTFII
;
A
#
# COMPACT_ATOMS: atom_id res chain seq x y z
N MET A 1 28.38 -25.90 -16.53
CA MET A 1 27.04 -25.51 -16.05
C MET A 1 26.58 -24.42 -17.00
N LEU A 2 25.55 -24.68 -17.82
CA LEU A 2 25.23 -23.75 -18.92
C LEU A 2 24.91 -22.36 -18.34
N PRO A 3 25.45 -21.28 -18.93
CA PRO A 3 25.09 -19.90 -18.59
C PRO A 3 23.58 -19.65 -18.45
N LEU A 4 22.76 -20.37 -19.24
CA LEU A 4 21.29 -20.41 -19.12
C LEU A 4 20.77 -20.81 -17.73
N TYR A 5 21.30 -21.89 -17.14
CA TYR A 5 20.82 -22.37 -15.85
C TYR A 5 21.14 -21.36 -14.74
N LEU A 6 22.33 -20.76 -14.80
CA LEU A 6 22.74 -19.73 -13.86
C LEU A 6 21.89 -18.46 -14.02
N ASN A 7 21.59 -18.04 -15.25
CA ASN A 7 20.70 -16.91 -15.49
C ASN A 7 19.29 -17.15 -14.94
N SER A 8 18.72 -18.35 -15.14
CA SER A 8 17.41 -18.71 -14.57
C SER A 8 17.42 -18.70 -13.03
N PHE A 9 18.47 -19.27 -12.42
CA PHE A 9 18.62 -19.26 -10.96
C PHE A 9 18.73 -17.83 -10.41
N LEU A 10 19.56 -16.98 -11.03
CA LEU A 10 19.73 -15.58 -10.61
C LEU A 10 18.43 -14.78 -10.78
N THR A 11 17.64 -15.08 -11.82
CA THR A 11 16.33 -14.48 -12.05
C THR A 11 15.39 -14.77 -10.88
N GLU A 12 15.26 -16.04 -10.48
CA GLU A 12 14.43 -16.45 -9.34
C GLU A 12 14.94 -15.91 -7.99
N PHE A 13 16.25 -15.94 -7.81
CA PHE A 13 16.92 -15.40 -6.62
C PHE A 13 16.62 -13.90 -6.45
N TYR A 14 16.83 -13.08 -7.48
CA TYR A 14 16.56 -11.64 -7.41
C TYR A 14 15.07 -11.35 -7.18
N GLN A 15 14.14 -12.10 -7.80
CA GLN A 15 12.71 -11.97 -7.50
C GLN A 15 12.36 -12.27 -6.04
N THR A 16 13.06 -13.23 -5.42
CA THR A 16 12.85 -13.58 -4.02
C THR A 16 13.44 -12.51 -3.08
N CYS A 17 14.60 -11.96 -3.40
CA CYS A 17 15.21 -10.85 -2.67
C CYS A 17 14.35 -9.58 -2.72
N VAL A 18 13.75 -9.30 -3.89
CA VAL A 18 12.74 -8.25 -4.12
C VAL A 18 11.57 -8.40 -3.14
N ARG A 19 10.99 -9.60 -3.05
CA ARG A 19 9.88 -9.90 -2.13
C ARG A 19 10.28 -9.77 -0.65
N SER A 20 11.55 -10.03 -0.33
CA SER A 20 12.05 -10.04 1.05
C SER A 20 12.45 -8.65 1.59
N GLY A 21 12.62 -7.67 0.69
CA GLY A 21 12.97 -6.28 1.03
C GLY A 21 14.46 -6.06 1.29
N LEU A 22 15.35 -6.80 0.62
CA LEU A 22 16.81 -6.63 0.74
C LEU A 22 17.28 -5.28 0.14
N PRO A 23 18.20 -4.54 0.80
CA PRO A 23 18.76 -3.29 0.28
C PRO A 23 19.45 -3.44 -1.09
N SER A 24 19.24 -2.48 -2.01
CA SER A 24 19.79 -2.55 -3.38
C SER A 24 21.31 -2.51 -3.43
N ASN A 25 21.96 -1.73 -2.57
CA ASN A 25 23.41 -1.58 -2.51
C ASN A 25 24.14 -2.91 -2.23
N ILE A 26 23.46 -3.87 -1.60
CA ILE A 26 24.00 -5.22 -1.36
C ILE A 26 23.89 -6.03 -2.66
N LEU A 27 22.74 -5.96 -3.35
CA LEU A 27 22.47 -6.74 -4.57
C LEU A 27 23.24 -6.24 -5.79
N GLU A 28 23.56 -4.94 -5.86
CA GLU A 28 24.34 -4.33 -6.96
C GLU A 28 25.73 -4.93 -7.10
N ALA A 29 26.35 -5.34 -5.99
CA ALA A 29 27.69 -5.92 -6.00
C ALA A 29 27.70 -7.42 -6.39
N TYR A 30 26.55 -8.10 -6.36
CA TYR A 30 26.47 -9.56 -6.50
C TYR A 30 26.93 -10.07 -7.88
N PRO A 31 26.56 -9.45 -9.01
CA PRO A 31 27.07 -9.87 -10.32
C PRO A 31 28.61 -9.91 -10.35
N SER A 32 29.26 -8.84 -9.87
CA SER A 32 30.72 -8.72 -9.81
C SER A 32 31.34 -9.76 -8.91
N GLU A 33 30.78 -9.95 -7.71
CA GLU A 33 31.31 -10.89 -6.73
C GLU A 33 31.15 -12.35 -7.15
N ILE A 34 30.01 -12.70 -7.77
CA ILE A 34 29.77 -14.05 -8.29
C ILE A 34 30.68 -14.32 -9.50
N SER A 35 30.80 -13.37 -10.43
CA SER A 35 31.75 -13.49 -11.55
C SER A 35 33.18 -13.67 -11.03
N ARG A 36 33.60 -12.86 -10.05
CA ARG A 36 34.91 -12.98 -9.41
C ARG A 36 35.10 -14.34 -8.75
N TYR A 37 34.10 -14.84 -8.01
CA TYR A 37 34.17 -16.13 -7.33
C TYR A 37 34.28 -17.30 -8.33
N LEU A 38 33.48 -17.30 -9.39
CA LEU A 38 33.47 -18.36 -10.40
C LEU A 38 34.71 -18.36 -11.29
N ASN A 39 35.34 -17.19 -11.47
CA ASN A 39 36.54 -17.05 -12.31
C ASN A 39 37.83 -17.34 -11.56
N ASN A 40 37.82 -17.30 -10.24
CA ASN A 40 38.98 -17.66 -9.41
C ASN A 40 39.05 -19.17 -9.13
N PRO A 41 40.22 -19.66 -8.68
CA PRO A 41 40.36 -21.04 -8.21
C PRO A 41 39.36 -21.37 -7.09
N PRO A 42 38.79 -22.59 -7.06
CA PRO A 42 39.11 -23.74 -7.92
C PRO A 42 38.33 -23.80 -9.25
N PHE A 43 37.40 -22.87 -9.49
CA PHE A 43 36.37 -23.05 -10.52
C PHE A 43 36.81 -22.63 -11.93
N ASN A 44 37.58 -21.54 -12.07
CA ASN A 44 38.16 -21.04 -13.32
C ASN A 44 37.17 -21.04 -14.52
N ARG A 45 35.93 -20.56 -14.31
CA ARG A 45 34.81 -20.74 -15.27
C ARG A 45 34.73 -19.71 -16.39
N ASN A 46 35.45 -18.60 -16.30
CA ASN A 46 35.43 -17.49 -17.26
C ASN A 46 33.99 -17.01 -17.61
N ILE A 47 33.17 -16.78 -16.59
CA ILE A 47 31.80 -16.29 -16.70
C ILE A 47 31.74 -14.83 -16.29
N ASP A 48 31.24 -13.99 -17.19
CA ASP A 48 30.85 -12.62 -16.93
C ASP A 48 29.32 -12.56 -16.78
N ILE A 49 28.82 -12.15 -15.62
CA ILE A 49 27.38 -12.03 -15.34
C ILE A 49 26.89 -10.61 -15.61
N GLU A 50 27.78 -9.62 -15.60
CA GLU A 50 27.44 -8.19 -15.70
C GLU A 50 27.11 -7.78 -17.12
N THR A 51 27.93 -8.23 -18.08
CA THR A 51 27.88 -7.73 -19.46
C THR A 51 27.43 -8.78 -20.45
N HIS A 52 27.48 -10.07 -20.08
CA HIS A 52 27.22 -11.14 -21.03
C HIS A 52 25.73 -11.23 -21.41
N PRO A 53 25.38 -11.31 -22.71
CA PRO A 53 23.99 -11.29 -23.19
C PRO A 53 23.10 -12.39 -22.63
N GLU A 54 23.64 -13.56 -22.29
CA GLU A 54 22.84 -14.64 -21.68
C GLU A 54 22.16 -14.25 -20.36
N PHE A 55 22.70 -13.24 -19.65
CA PHE A 55 22.19 -12.80 -18.36
C PHE A 55 21.17 -11.66 -18.44
N ILE A 56 20.61 -11.39 -19.63
CA ILE A 56 19.63 -10.30 -19.83
C ILE A 56 18.46 -10.41 -18.85
N SER A 57 17.87 -11.59 -18.64
CA SER A 57 16.70 -11.77 -17.77
C SER A 57 17.01 -11.40 -16.31
N SER A 58 18.09 -11.96 -15.74
CA SER A 58 18.49 -11.66 -14.37
C SER A 58 18.96 -10.21 -14.21
N SER A 59 19.68 -9.68 -15.20
CA SER A 59 20.13 -8.29 -15.24
C SER A 59 18.97 -7.30 -15.29
N GLN A 60 17.91 -7.58 -16.05
CA GLN A 60 16.72 -6.72 -16.11
C GLN A 60 16.01 -6.67 -14.77
N ILE A 61 15.86 -7.80 -14.07
CA ILE A 61 15.24 -7.83 -12.74
C ILE A 61 16.09 -7.06 -11.74
N LEU A 62 17.40 -7.32 -11.71
CA LEU A 62 18.31 -6.61 -10.82
C LEU A 62 18.30 -5.10 -11.09
N ARG A 63 18.42 -4.68 -12.36
CA ARG A 63 18.37 -3.25 -12.75
C ARG A 63 17.03 -2.62 -12.43
N SER A 64 15.91 -3.33 -12.64
CA SER A 64 14.58 -2.83 -12.27
C SER A 64 14.49 -2.61 -10.75
N TRP A 65 15.08 -3.49 -9.95
CA TRP A 65 15.11 -3.36 -8.50
C TRP A 65 16.04 -2.26 -8.00
N CYS A 66 17.25 -2.17 -8.55
CA CYS A 66 18.21 -1.12 -8.21
C CYS A 66 17.67 0.25 -8.60
N HIS A 67 17.04 0.38 -9.77
CA HIS A 67 16.34 1.60 -10.17
C HIS A 67 15.12 1.92 -9.27
N ASN A 68 14.42 0.91 -8.78
CA ASN A 68 13.34 1.09 -7.80
C ASN A 68 13.83 1.54 -6.42
N PHE A 69 15.09 1.29 -6.07
CA PHE A 69 15.69 1.61 -4.76
C PHE A 69 16.76 2.71 -4.81
N ASP A 70 17.11 3.21 -5.99
CA ASP A 70 17.89 4.44 -6.16
C ASP A 70 17.01 5.66 -5.85
N VAL A 71 16.59 5.72 -4.60
CA VAL A 71 15.85 6.80 -3.95
C VAL A 71 16.78 8.00 -3.70
N SER A 72 18.03 7.93 -4.17
CA SER A 72 19.04 9.00 -4.07
C SER A 72 19.17 9.81 -5.36
N SER A 73 18.89 9.21 -6.53
CA SER A 73 18.87 9.94 -7.82
C SER A 73 17.48 10.40 -8.26
N MET A 74 16.41 9.90 -7.62
CA MET A 74 15.09 10.51 -7.70
C MET A 74 14.98 11.67 -6.70
N ALA A 75 15.75 12.74 -6.96
CA ALA A 75 15.21 14.05 -6.65
C ALA A 75 13.81 14.08 -7.26
N ALA A 76 12.79 14.24 -6.40
CA ALA A 76 11.44 14.49 -6.87
C ALA A 76 11.56 15.56 -7.98
N PRO A 77 11.07 15.31 -9.20
CA PRO A 77 10.84 16.43 -10.11
C PRO A 77 10.11 17.50 -9.28
N ASP A 78 10.47 18.77 -9.40
CA ASP A 78 9.85 19.84 -8.60
C ASP A 78 8.30 19.77 -8.65
N ASP A 79 7.75 19.19 -9.72
CA ASP A 79 6.33 18.91 -9.95
C ASP A 79 5.71 17.72 -9.17
N ALA A 80 6.51 16.80 -8.63
CA ALA A 80 6.03 15.65 -7.86
C ALA A 80 5.63 16.02 -6.41
N VAL A 81 5.92 17.24 -5.97
CA VAL A 81 5.60 17.70 -4.61
C VAL A 81 4.08 17.89 -4.41
N HIS A 82 3.31 18.09 -5.50
CA HIS A 82 1.90 18.48 -5.41
C HIS A 82 0.90 17.70 -6.27
N ARG A 83 1.32 16.68 -7.03
CA ARG A 83 0.38 15.94 -7.89
C ARG A 83 -0.64 15.12 -7.08
N PRO A 84 -1.96 15.32 -7.26
CA PRO A 84 -3.00 14.41 -6.78
C PRO A 84 -2.80 13.01 -7.34
N ILE A 85 -3.10 11.97 -6.56
CA ILE A 85 -3.24 10.64 -7.15
C ILE A 85 -4.48 10.64 -8.06
N SER A 86 -4.35 10.07 -9.26
CA SER A 86 -5.48 9.96 -10.19
C SER A 86 -6.42 8.82 -9.80
N ASP A 87 -7.65 8.86 -10.30
CA ASP A 87 -8.67 7.87 -9.97
C ASP A 87 -8.28 6.49 -10.53
N GLU A 88 -7.65 6.45 -11.72
CA GLU A 88 -7.14 5.21 -12.33
C GLU A 88 -6.03 4.58 -11.49
N HIS A 89 -5.14 5.40 -10.92
CA HIS A 89 -4.10 4.91 -10.02
C HIS A 89 -4.68 4.42 -8.69
N LEU A 90 -5.70 5.09 -8.15
CA LEU A 90 -6.42 4.59 -6.97
C LEU A 90 -7.09 3.24 -7.26
N GLN A 91 -7.78 3.11 -8.39
CA GLN A 91 -8.40 1.84 -8.80
C GLN A 91 -7.34 0.74 -8.95
N LEU A 92 -6.19 1.05 -9.57
CA LEU A 92 -5.08 0.11 -9.69
C LEU A 92 -4.54 -0.33 -8.33
N LEU A 93 -4.42 0.58 -7.35
CA LEU A 93 -4.04 0.22 -5.99
C LEU A 93 -5.03 -0.79 -5.40
N TYR A 94 -6.33 -0.49 -5.42
CA TYR A 94 -7.37 -1.32 -4.80
C TYR A 94 -7.57 -2.68 -5.50
N ARG A 95 -7.23 -2.79 -6.79
CA ARG A 95 -7.27 -4.06 -7.55
C ARG A 95 -5.99 -4.89 -7.40
N SER A 96 -4.90 -4.28 -6.94
CA SER A 96 -3.59 -4.94 -6.89
C SER A 96 -3.44 -5.80 -5.62
N PRO A 97 -2.67 -6.91 -5.70
CA PRO A 97 -2.35 -7.74 -4.53
C PRO A 97 -1.71 -6.97 -3.36
N CYS A 98 -1.10 -5.80 -3.65
CA CYS A 98 -0.53 -4.89 -2.65
C CYS A 98 -1.55 -4.39 -1.59
N MET A 99 -2.85 -4.56 -1.86
CA MET A 99 -3.98 -4.19 -0.99
C MET A 99 -4.86 -5.39 -0.61
N SER A 100 -4.39 -6.64 -0.82
CA SER A 100 -5.14 -7.84 -0.48
C SER A 100 -5.35 -7.98 1.03
N CYS A 101 -6.60 -8.16 1.44
CA CYS A 101 -6.97 -8.39 2.84
C CYS A 101 -6.50 -9.76 3.39
N ASP A 102 -5.99 -10.65 2.54
CA ASP A 102 -5.55 -12.00 2.94
C ASP A 102 -4.09 -12.04 3.42
N THR A 103 -3.39 -10.92 3.37
CA THR A 103 -2.00 -10.80 3.83
C THR A 103 -1.87 -9.72 4.91
N PRO A 104 -0.94 -9.85 5.87
CA PRO A 104 -0.70 -8.82 6.88
C PRO A 104 -0.36 -7.45 6.27
N GLU A 105 0.48 -7.43 5.25
CA GLU A 105 0.90 -6.18 4.60
C GLU A 105 -0.22 -5.58 3.76
N GLY A 106 -0.92 -6.38 2.94
CA GLY A 106 -2.01 -5.90 2.10
C GLY A 106 -3.20 -5.39 2.91
N LEU A 107 -3.58 -6.10 3.98
CA LEU A 107 -4.66 -5.67 4.88
C LEU A 107 -4.32 -4.35 5.58
N GLN A 108 -3.09 -4.21 6.06
CA GLN A 108 -2.65 -2.94 6.65
C GLN A 108 -2.60 -1.80 5.61
N ASN A 109 -2.14 -2.07 4.39
CA ASN A 109 -2.11 -1.06 3.33
C ASN A 109 -3.53 -0.59 2.99
N LYS A 110 -4.48 -1.53 2.86
CA LYS A 110 -5.92 -1.25 2.67
C LYS A 110 -6.46 -0.32 3.74
N VAL A 111 -6.31 -0.70 5.01
CA VAL A 111 -6.77 0.11 6.14
C VAL A 111 -6.05 1.45 6.21
N TRP A 112 -4.77 1.51 5.90
CA TRP A 112 -4.02 2.76 5.92
C TRP A 112 -4.52 3.76 4.87
N VAL A 113 -4.79 3.31 3.64
CA VAL A 113 -5.35 4.17 2.59
C VAL A 113 -6.78 4.58 2.95
N ASP A 114 -7.63 3.66 3.39
CA ASP A 114 -9.00 3.95 3.82
C ASP A 114 -9.00 5.01 4.93
N VAL A 115 -8.19 4.85 5.99
CA VAL A 115 -8.11 5.85 7.07
C VAL A 115 -7.80 7.26 6.53
N ASN A 116 -6.89 7.37 5.57
CA ASN A 116 -6.52 8.67 5.00
C ASN A 116 -7.54 9.22 3.98
N LEU A 117 -8.34 8.36 3.35
CA LEU A 117 -9.42 8.76 2.43
C LEU A 117 -10.69 9.17 3.18
N TYR A 118 -11.03 8.49 4.28
CA TYR A 118 -12.28 8.72 5.00
C TYR A 118 -12.15 9.76 6.11
N PHE A 119 -11.04 9.78 6.86
CA PHE A 119 -10.80 10.73 7.96
C PHE A 119 -9.86 11.89 7.57
N GLY A 120 -9.54 11.99 6.27
CA GLY A 120 -8.56 12.93 5.74
C GLY A 120 -7.12 12.53 6.04
N VAL A 121 -6.17 13.05 5.23
CA VAL A 121 -4.77 12.62 5.32
C VAL A 121 -4.14 13.07 6.63
N LEU A 122 -3.89 12.10 7.52
CA LEU A 122 -3.31 12.29 8.83
C LEU A 122 -1.79 12.47 8.72
N SER A 123 -1.19 13.23 9.64
CA SER A 123 0.26 13.39 9.66
C SER A 123 0.96 12.10 10.11
N ARG A 124 2.22 11.90 9.73
CA ARG A 124 3.05 10.78 10.21
C ARG A 124 3.16 10.70 11.75
N LYS A 125 3.02 11.84 12.45
CA LYS A 125 3.00 11.89 13.92
C LYS A 125 1.68 11.35 14.45
N MET A 126 0.56 11.81 13.88
CA MET A 126 -0.79 11.37 14.26
C MET A 126 -0.98 9.88 13.99
N LEU A 127 -0.62 9.41 12.79
CA LEU A 127 -0.73 7.98 12.41
C LEU A 127 0.01 7.06 13.38
N ARG A 128 1.20 7.45 13.84
CA ARG A 128 1.98 6.68 14.83
C ARG A 128 1.34 6.69 16.23
N GLN A 129 0.56 7.72 16.55
CA GLN A 129 -0.04 7.93 17.87
C GLN A 129 -1.47 7.39 17.99
N LEU A 130 -2.05 6.90 16.88
CA LEU A 130 -3.34 6.23 16.88
C LEU A 130 -3.27 4.95 17.72
N GLU A 131 -4.31 4.75 18.51
CA GLU A 131 -4.54 3.60 19.36
C GLU A 131 -5.74 2.81 18.85
N LYS A 132 -5.89 1.55 19.30
CA LYS A 132 -7.06 0.72 18.95
C LYS A 132 -8.39 1.41 19.27
N SER A 133 -8.41 2.21 20.34
CA SER A 133 -9.54 3.01 20.80
C SER A 133 -9.78 4.28 20.00
N SER A 134 -8.85 4.72 19.13
CA SER A 134 -9.00 5.93 18.34
C SER A 134 -10.16 5.86 17.33
N PHE A 135 -10.69 4.67 17.05
CA PHE A 135 -11.85 4.49 16.17
C PHE A 135 -12.97 3.74 16.90
N ILE A 136 -14.17 4.28 16.79
CA ILE A 136 -15.38 3.73 17.44
C ILE A 136 -16.34 3.28 16.35
N LEU A 137 -16.78 2.02 16.45
CA LEU A 137 -17.82 1.45 15.60
C LEU A 137 -19.19 1.82 16.16
N GLU A 138 -20.01 2.48 15.35
CA GLU A 138 -21.37 2.89 15.70
C GLU A 138 -22.36 2.42 14.63
N VAL A 139 -23.65 2.53 14.93
CA VAL A 139 -24.76 2.26 14.01
C VAL A 139 -25.46 3.57 13.72
N ASP A 140 -25.62 3.86 12.44
CA ASP A 140 -26.53 4.89 11.95
C ASP A 140 -27.89 4.23 11.72
N TYR A 141 -28.82 4.43 12.65
CA TYR A 141 -30.14 3.82 12.61
C TYR A 141 -31.03 4.38 11.50
N ASP A 142 -30.79 5.62 11.05
CA ASP A 142 -31.57 6.24 9.97
C ASP A 142 -31.26 5.59 8.63
N ASN A 143 -30.00 5.17 8.44
CA ASN A 143 -29.54 4.50 7.21
C ASN A 143 -29.42 2.97 7.35
N ASP A 144 -29.63 2.43 8.56
CA ASP A 144 -29.36 1.03 8.93
C ASP A 144 -27.96 0.57 8.51
N ARG A 145 -26.94 1.36 8.86
CA ARG A 145 -25.54 1.09 8.49
C ARG A 145 -24.59 1.32 9.65
N ARG A 146 -23.66 0.40 9.84
CA ARG A 146 -22.51 0.58 10.72
C ARG A 146 -21.49 1.52 10.09
N TYR A 147 -20.80 2.28 10.91
CA TYR A 147 -19.71 3.13 10.48
C TYR A 147 -18.65 3.26 11.58
N TYR A 148 -17.41 3.54 11.18
CA TYR A 148 -16.39 4.01 12.09
C TYR A 148 -16.34 5.54 12.10
N ARG A 149 -16.22 6.12 13.29
CA ARG A 149 -15.77 7.52 13.48
C ARG A 149 -14.44 7.55 14.21
N ILE A 150 -13.69 8.64 14.05
CA ILE A 150 -12.46 8.88 14.78
C ILE A 150 -12.75 9.62 16.10
N ALA A 151 -12.24 9.09 17.21
CA ALA A 151 -12.46 9.55 18.57
C ALA A 151 -11.11 9.70 19.31
N ASP A 152 -10.26 10.58 18.79
CA ASP A 152 -8.90 10.79 19.33
C ASP A 152 -8.62 12.29 19.45
N GLU A 153 -8.30 12.74 20.67
CA GLU A 153 -8.05 14.14 21.00
C GLU A 153 -6.82 14.71 20.28
N LYS A 154 -5.88 13.85 19.86
CA LYS A 154 -4.69 14.24 19.10
C LYS A 154 -5.04 14.55 17.64
N ILE A 155 -6.27 14.26 17.22
CA ILE A 155 -6.80 14.52 15.89
C ILE A 155 -7.63 15.81 15.91
N PRO A 156 -7.45 16.72 14.94
CA PRO A 156 -8.27 17.92 14.81
C PRO A 156 -9.77 17.65 14.85
N LYS A 157 -10.51 18.48 15.59
CA LYS A 157 -11.95 18.32 15.84
C LYS A 157 -12.79 18.36 14.54
N ASP A 158 -12.33 19.04 13.50
CA ASP A 158 -13.00 19.06 12.19
C ASP A 158 -13.07 17.68 11.52
N ARG A 159 -12.22 16.73 11.95
CA ARG A 159 -12.24 15.34 11.50
C ARG A 159 -13.13 14.43 12.35
N HIS A 160 -13.57 14.85 13.53
CA HIS A 160 -14.39 14.00 14.41
C HIS A 160 -15.79 13.77 13.83
N MET A 161 -16.23 14.62 12.90
CA MET A 161 -17.47 14.42 12.13
C MET A 161 -17.31 13.41 11.00
N SER A 162 -16.08 13.04 10.61
CA SER A 162 -15.83 12.10 9.52
C SER A 162 -16.30 10.69 9.88
N ARG A 163 -16.99 10.04 8.94
CA ARG A 163 -17.55 8.70 9.07
C ARG A 163 -17.10 7.81 7.92
N MET A 164 -16.81 6.55 8.24
CA MET A 164 -16.46 5.50 7.30
C MET A 164 -17.51 4.40 7.35
N TYR A 165 -18.51 4.46 6.46
CA TYR A 165 -19.66 3.57 6.47
C TYR A 165 -19.39 2.22 5.82
N GLU A 166 -20.10 1.20 6.29
CA GLU A 166 -20.07 -0.13 5.69
C GLU A 166 -20.77 -0.14 4.32
N GLN A 167 -20.30 -1.04 3.45
CA GLN A 167 -20.81 -1.28 2.11
C GLN A 167 -21.10 -2.78 1.98
N PRO A 168 -22.25 -3.25 2.49
CA PRO A 168 -22.54 -4.69 2.58
C PRO A 168 -22.46 -5.36 1.20
N GLY A 169 -21.85 -6.54 1.14
CA GLY A 169 -21.65 -7.29 -0.10
C GLY A 169 -20.51 -6.79 -1.00
N ASN A 170 -19.91 -5.63 -0.73
CA ASN A 170 -18.79 -5.13 -1.52
C ASN A 170 -17.44 -5.60 -0.93
N GLN A 171 -16.58 -6.19 -1.76
CA GLN A 171 -15.26 -6.69 -1.33
C GLN A 171 -14.31 -5.58 -0.86
N LEU A 172 -14.51 -4.34 -1.34
CA LEU A 172 -13.72 -3.17 -0.96
C LEU A 172 -14.28 -2.45 0.29
N CYS A 173 -15.34 -2.99 0.91
CA CYS A 173 -16.00 -2.40 2.08
C CYS A 173 -14.98 -2.01 3.18
N PRO A 174 -14.88 -0.71 3.52
CA PRO A 174 -13.84 -0.23 4.42
C PRO A 174 -14.06 -0.70 5.86
N VAL A 175 -15.32 -0.77 6.32
CA VAL A 175 -15.68 -1.30 7.65
C VAL A 175 -15.30 -2.77 7.76
N GLN A 176 -15.53 -3.56 6.72
CA GLN A 176 -15.18 -4.98 6.72
C GLN A 176 -13.66 -5.18 6.78
N SER A 177 -12.89 -4.44 5.98
CA SER A 177 -11.42 -4.50 6.07
C SER A 177 -10.90 -4.02 7.43
N MET A 178 -11.52 -3.00 8.03
CA MET A 178 -11.11 -2.52 9.35
C MET A 178 -11.46 -3.51 10.48
N LEU A 179 -12.64 -4.12 10.45
CA LEU A 179 -13.01 -5.22 11.36
C LEU A 179 -12.05 -6.40 11.22
N HIS A 180 -11.70 -6.76 9.98
CA HIS A 180 -10.71 -7.81 9.76
C HIS A 180 -9.36 -7.44 10.34
N TYR A 181 -8.89 -6.20 10.12
CA TYR A 181 -7.66 -5.69 10.72
C TYR A 181 -7.66 -5.80 12.25
N TYR A 182 -8.71 -5.33 12.92
CA TYR A 182 -8.86 -5.43 14.38
C TYR A 182 -8.77 -6.89 14.87
N SER A 183 -9.38 -7.83 14.15
CA SER A 183 -9.35 -9.26 14.53
C SER A 183 -7.95 -9.89 14.48
N ARG A 184 -7.02 -9.27 13.76
CA ARG A 184 -5.65 -9.74 13.55
C ARG A 184 -4.60 -8.99 14.38
N LEU A 185 -4.97 -7.87 15.01
CA LEU A 185 -4.06 -7.04 15.82
C LEU A 185 -3.51 -7.80 17.02
N ASN A 186 -2.30 -7.44 17.45
CA ASN A 186 -1.73 -7.98 18.66
C ASN A 186 -2.50 -7.45 19.89
N PRO A 187 -3.01 -8.33 20.76
CA PRO A 187 -3.75 -7.90 21.94
C PRO A 187 -2.86 -7.16 22.97
N SER A 188 -1.55 -7.42 23.00
CA SER A 188 -0.64 -6.83 24.00
C SER A 188 -0.20 -5.39 23.71
N SER A 189 -0.61 -4.80 22.59
CA SER A 189 -0.24 -3.44 22.19
C SER A 189 -1.45 -2.58 21.93
N GLU A 190 -1.45 -1.37 22.48
CA GLU A 190 -2.51 -0.38 22.26
C GLU A 190 -2.39 0.36 20.93
N ALA A 191 -1.26 0.29 20.25
CA ALA A 191 -1.07 0.95 18.97
C ALA A 191 -2.03 0.39 17.91
N PHE A 192 -2.62 1.30 17.12
CA PHE A 192 -3.48 0.93 16.00
C PHE A 192 -2.65 0.35 14.86
N PHE A 193 -1.71 1.13 14.30
CA PHE A 193 -0.80 0.66 13.27
C PHE A 193 0.40 -0.05 13.89
N GLN A 194 0.33 -1.38 13.88
CA GLN A 194 1.36 -2.29 14.37
C GLN A 194 2.23 -2.84 13.22
N GLN A 195 3.47 -3.27 13.48
CA GLN A 195 4.32 -3.80 12.40
C GLN A 195 3.80 -5.17 11.91
N PRO A 196 3.59 -5.36 10.60
CA PRO A 196 3.14 -6.66 10.09
C PRO A 196 4.20 -7.73 10.36
N ASP A 197 3.76 -8.91 10.77
CA ASP A 197 4.60 -10.10 10.81
C ASP A 197 4.72 -10.68 9.39
N LYS A 198 5.95 -10.94 8.96
CA LYS A 198 6.24 -11.53 7.65
C LYS A 198 5.77 -12.98 7.55
N SER A 199 5.64 -13.68 8.67
CA SER A 199 5.16 -15.07 8.66
C SER A 199 3.73 -15.17 8.16
N GLY A 200 2.86 -14.21 8.53
CA GLY A 200 1.44 -14.23 8.21
C GLY A 200 0.67 -15.45 8.74
N VAL A 201 1.27 -16.24 9.64
CA VAL A 201 0.69 -17.49 10.14
C VAL A 201 -0.07 -17.23 11.43
N GLY A 202 -1.25 -17.86 11.56
CA GLY A 202 -2.02 -17.89 12.80
C GLY A 202 -3.08 -16.80 12.91
N SER A 203 -3.56 -16.58 14.14
CA SER A 203 -4.64 -15.63 14.43
C SER A 203 -4.15 -14.18 14.51
N VAL A 204 -2.91 -13.96 14.97
CA VAL A 204 -2.29 -12.65 15.13
C VAL A 204 -1.31 -12.37 13.99
N TRP A 205 -1.50 -11.28 13.27
CA TRP A 205 -0.68 -10.94 12.09
C TRP A 205 0.27 -9.78 12.31
N TYR A 206 0.20 -9.13 13.48
CA TYR A 206 1.00 -7.95 13.76
C TYR A 206 1.81 -8.12 15.04
N ASN A 207 3.02 -7.58 15.00
CA ASN A 207 3.89 -7.46 16.16
C ASN A 207 3.43 -6.30 17.04
N PRO A 208 3.59 -6.36 18.37
CA PRO A 208 3.12 -5.31 19.26
C PRO A 208 3.82 -3.94 19.03
N THR A 209 4.92 -3.92 18.29
CA THR A 209 5.67 -2.71 17.96
C THR A 209 4.88 -1.78 17.03
N PRO A 210 4.70 -0.49 17.37
CA PRO A 210 4.07 0.48 16.48
C PRO A 210 4.86 0.70 15.19
N VAL A 211 4.16 1.03 14.11
CA VAL A 211 4.79 1.44 12.84
C VAL A 211 5.57 2.75 13.03
N GLY A 212 6.78 2.80 12.47
CA GLY A 212 7.67 3.95 12.60
C GLY A 212 7.18 5.19 11.83
N LYS A 213 7.53 6.40 12.29
CA LYS A 213 7.16 7.67 11.62
C LYS A 213 7.68 7.74 10.18
N ASN A 214 8.87 7.18 9.92
CA ASN A 214 9.48 7.20 8.59
C ASN A 214 8.75 6.26 7.63
N VAL A 215 8.31 5.09 8.12
CA VAL A 215 7.45 4.17 7.37
C VAL A 215 6.14 4.85 7.00
N HIS A 216 5.49 5.52 7.96
CA HIS A 216 4.31 6.33 7.65
C HIS A 216 4.60 7.43 6.64
N SER A 217 5.75 8.12 6.72
CA SER A 217 6.08 9.26 5.84
C SER A 217 6.13 8.90 4.35
N GLY A 218 6.57 7.69 4.02
CA GLY A 218 6.70 7.21 2.63
C GLY A 218 5.65 6.17 2.22
N LYS A 219 4.67 5.88 3.08
CA LYS A 219 3.80 4.70 2.94
C LYS A 219 3.09 4.64 1.59
N LEU A 220 2.54 5.75 1.08
CA LEU A 220 1.86 5.73 -0.22
C LEU A 220 2.82 5.38 -1.37
N SER A 221 4.02 5.97 -1.40
CA SER A 221 5.03 5.63 -2.40
C SER A 221 5.44 4.15 -2.32
N THR A 222 5.60 3.62 -1.11
CA THR A 222 5.89 2.19 -0.90
C THR A 222 4.77 1.30 -1.39
N ILE A 223 3.50 1.70 -1.21
CA ILE A 223 2.34 0.97 -1.74
C ILE A 223 2.33 1.05 -3.27
N CYS A 224 2.50 2.22 -3.87
CA CYS A 224 2.40 2.41 -5.33
C CYS A 224 3.40 1.58 -6.16
N ARG A 225 4.64 1.46 -5.68
CA ARG A 225 5.75 0.80 -6.39
C ARG A 225 5.44 -0.64 -6.83
N PRO A 226 5.05 -1.58 -5.94
CA PRO A 226 4.72 -2.95 -6.33
C PRO A 226 3.46 -3.07 -7.19
N CYS A 227 2.56 -2.06 -7.20
CA CYS A 227 1.38 -2.07 -8.05
C CYS A 227 1.68 -1.51 -9.47
N GLY A 228 2.96 -1.29 -9.84
CA GLY A 228 3.38 -0.88 -11.19
C GLY A 228 3.26 0.62 -11.48
N ILE A 229 2.95 1.43 -10.46
CA ILE A 229 2.81 2.88 -10.60
C ILE A 229 4.20 3.51 -10.62
N LYS A 230 4.60 4.00 -11.79
CA LYS A 230 5.92 4.63 -12.01
C LYS A 230 6.04 6.04 -11.40
N LEU A 231 4.91 6.67 -11.08
CA LEU A 231 4.88 7.99 -10.46
C LEU A 231 5.19 7.91 -8.97
N TYR A 232 6.03 8.82 -8.49
CA TYR A 232 6.28 8.99 -7.06
C TYR A 232 5.16 9.81 -6.41
N TYR A 233 4.40 9.18 -5.51
CA TYR A 233 3.36 9.85 -4.72
C TYR A 233 3.77 10.01 -3.26
N ARG A 234 3.81 11.26 -2.79
CA ARG A 234 3.79 11.58 -1.36
C ARG A 234 2.39 11.28 -0.80
N ASN A 235 2.28 10.95 0.49
CA ASN A 235 0.97 10.74 1.14
C ASN A 235 -0.01 11.91 0.95
N THR A 236 0.50 13.13 0.76
CA THR A 236 -0.30 14.32 0.49
C THR A 236 -1.09 14.24 -0.81
N ALA A 237 -0.74 13.34 -1.74
CA ALA A 237 -1.48 13.09 -2.97
C ALA A 237 -2.93 12.63 -2.71
N LEU A 238 -3.18 11.94 -1.59
CA LEU A 238 -4.53 11.54 -1.16
C LEU A 238 -5.37 12.74 -0.66
N ARG A 239 -4.74 13.86 -0.27
CA ARG A 239 -5.47 15.05 0.25
C ARG A 239 -6.39 15.66 -0.79
N ALA A 240 -5.94 15.68 -2.04
CA ALA A 240 -6.72 16.24 -3.13
C ALA A 240 -7.99 15.42 -3.37
N VAL A 241 -7.90 14.09 -3.30
CA VAL A 241 -9.05 13.18 -3.42
C VAL A 241 -10.03 13.42 -2.28
N TYR A 242 -9.56 13.40 -1.03
CA TYR A 242 -10.40 13.70 0.13
C TYR A 242 -11.10 15.08 0.00
N ARG A 243 -10.35 16.13 -0.35
CA ARG A 243 -10.90 17.49 -0.53
C ARG A 243 -11.95 17.55 -1.64
N ARG A 244 -11.68 16.89 -2.77
CA ARG A 244 -12.60 16.82 -3.92
C ARG A 244 -13.92 16.16 -3.50
N ILE A 245 -13.86 15.03 -2.79
CA ILE A 245 -15.06 14.31 -2.35
C ILE A 245 -15.81 15.11 -1.28
N HIS A 246 -15.10 15.64 -0.29
CA HIS A 246 -15.69 16.45 0.78
C HIS A 246 -16.39 17.71 0.24
N ALA A 247 -15.87 18.35 -0.81
CA ALA A 247 -16.51 19.49 -1.45
C ALA A 247 -17.89 19.15 -2.06
N HIS A 248 -18.13 17.90 -2.46
CA HIS A 248 -19.39 17.44 -3.03
C HIS A 248 -20.34 16.85 -1.98
N SER A 249 -19.82 16.42 -0.82
CA SER A 249 -20.59 15.77 0.23
C SER A 249 -20.01 16.15 1.60
N PRO A 250 -20.28 17.37 2.09
CA PRO A 250 -19.66 17.91 3.30
C PRO A 250 -20.16 17.24 4.59
N ASP A 251 -21.33 16.59 4.55
CA ASP A 251 -22.02 16.09 5.75
C ASP A 251 -21.51 14.72 6.24
N TYR A 252 -20.40 14.21 5.67
CA TYR A 252 -19.78 12.93 6.03
C TYR A 252 -20.79 11.76 6.14
N THR A 253 -21.77 11.73 5.23
CA THR A 253 -22.87 10.78 5.24
C THR A 253 -22.49 9.44 4.63
N PHE A 254 -23.43 8.49 4.62
CA PHE A 254 -23.31 7.25 3.86
C PHE A 254 -22.96 7.49 2.38
N GLU A 255 -23.47 8.57 1.77
CA GLU A 255 -23.17 8.94 0.39
C GLU A 255 -21.72 9.38 0.18
N PHE A 256 -21.09 10.04 1.18
CA PHE A 256 -19.65 10.32 1.14
C PHE A 256 -18.84 9.02 1.00
N SER A 257 -19.22 7.99 1.76
CA SER A 257 -18.58 6.67 1.70
C SER A 257 -18.83 5.95 0.38
N LYS A 258 -20.05 6.00 -0.15
CA LYS A 258 -20.35 5.45 -1.49
C LYS A 258 -19.54 6.14 -2.58
N ARG A 259 -19.34 7.45 -2.50
CA ARG A 259 -18.57 8.19 -3.52
C ARG A 259 -17.10 7.79 -3.53
N ILE A 260 -16.49 7.59 -2.35
CA ILE A 260 -15.14 7.00 -2.27
C ILE A 260 -15.14 5.62 -2.92
N LEU A 261 -16.11 4.77 -2.59
CA LEU A 261 -16.21 3.41 -3.13
C LEU A 261 -16.31 3.39 -4.67
N ARG A 262 -17.15 4.26 -5.26
CA ARG A 262 -17.29 4.40 -6.72
C ARG A 262 -15.96 4.77 -7.38
N ILE A 263 -15.24 5.75 -6.82
CA ILE A 263 -13.93 6.17 -7.33
C ILE A 263 -12.93 5.01 -7.32
N VAL A 264 -12.83 4.26 -6.21
CA VAL A 264 -11.83 3.18 -6.07
C VAL A 264 -12.21 1.88 -6.77
N SER A 265 -13.50 1.66 -7.03
CA SER A 265 -13.99 0.51 -7.82
C SER A 265 -13.95 0.78 -9.32
N GLY A 266 -14.07 2.04 -9.73
CA GLY A 266 -14.24 2.44 -11.12
C GLY A 266 -15.65 2.24 -11.65
N GLU A 267 -16.65 2.28 -10.76
CA GLU A 267 -18.08 2.28 -11.12
C GLU A 267 -18.52 3.71 -11.47
N ASP A 268 -18.86 3.97 -12.74
CA ASP A 268 -19.32 5.28 -13.23
C ASP A 268 -20.74 5.65 -12.73
N GLU A 269 -21.03 6.95 -12.63
CA GLU A 269 -22.35 7.48 -12.22
C GLU A 269 -23.49 7.15 -13.22
N GLU A 270 -23.19 6.73 -14.45
CA GLU A 270 -24.19 6.64 -15.54
C GLU A 270 -25.07 5.37 -15.55
N ASN A 271 -24.75 4.33 -14.77
CA ASN A 271 -25.52 3.06 -14.86
C ASN A 271 -26.78 2.99 -13.98
N ASN A 272 -27.13 4.04 -13.22
CA ASN A 272 -28.30 4.01 -12.33
C ASN A 272 -29.48 4.88 -12.77
N THR A 273 -29.41 5.50 -13.96
CA THR A 273 -30.51 6.31 -14.50
C THR A 273 -31.36 5.60 -15.56
N ASN A 274 -30.98 4.37 -15.98
CA ASN A 274 -31.66 3.63 -17.05
C ASN A 274 -32.29 2.29 -16.62
N GLN A 275 -32.75 2.17 -15.37
CA GLN A 275 -33.56 1.03 -14.93
C GLN A 275 -34.79 1.42 -14.10
N THR A 276 -35.40 2.54 -14.46
CA THR A 276 -36.82 2.79 -14.19
C THR A 276 -37.43 3.27 -15.50
N PHE A 277 -38.56 2.70 -15.89
CA PHE A 277 -39.23 2.76 -17.21
C PHE A 277 -38.84 1.67 -18.21
N ILE A 278 -39.30 0.45 -17.94
CA ILE A 278 -40.13 -0.26 -18.92
C ILE A 278 -41.36 -0.79 -18.15
N ILE A 279 -42.51 -0.58 -18.79
CA ILE A 279 -43.91 -0.66 -18.37
C ILE A 279 -44.29 -2.05 -17.82
#